data_AF-A0A8S1XGB6-F1
#
_entry.id   AF-A0A8S1XGB6-F1
#
_cell.length_a   1.000
_cell.length_b   1.000
_cell.length_c   1.000
_cell.angle_alpha   90.00
_cell.angle_beta   90.00
_cell.angle_gamma   90.00
#
_symmetry.space_group_name_H-M   'P 1'
#
loop_
_entity.id
_entity.type
_entity.pdbx_description
1 polymer ?
#
loop_
_entity_poly.entity_id
_entity_poly.type
_entity_poly.pdbx_seq_one_letter_code
_entity_poly.pdbx_strand_id
1 'polypeptide(L)'
;MKIPSEIPQLQDTVDGNSQGNSHSLGDHDSASLKDELNKSLDVDRKKRQQLILKNPEFQIKQEIEDEKQNIKVETLIRRELANSINIKDLLKLKISSKDLKNPIHSLFRWILLIFYKENPDLYNWLEFKEQILEKNNGEDLVNRFGYQNVMYITRLEGEKTKFLLNLKQKILEENGQPEVAKNVLIKIFDMVEIVYKIYEHAKGINHLVDELIKQEDNINQYKVEIQKINHHIQETKISLKSLENKSQNDENLSQNDEIVKE
;
A
#
# COMPACT_ATOMS: atom_id res chain seq x y z
N MET A 1 3.22 34.98 -47.75
CA MET A 1 4.69 34.82 -47.80
C MET A 1 5.14 34.15 -46.50
N LYS A 2 5.85 33.01 -46.65
CA LYS A 2 6.74 32.29 -45.74
C LYS A 2 6.41 32.20 -44.24
N ILE A 3 5.97 30.99 -43.86
CA ILE A 3 6.20 30.35 -42.56
C ILE A 3 7.67 29.89 -42.52
N PRO A 4 8.42 30.08 -41.42
CA PRO A 4 9.67 29.36 -41.18
C PRO A 4 9.40 28.05 -40.42
N SER A 5 9.67 26.97 -41.14
CA SER A 5 9.97 25.62 -40.67
C SER A 5 11.35 25.56 -40.01
N GLU A 6 11.52 24.72 -38.98
CA GLU A 6 12.60 23.72 -38.92
C GLU A 6 12.47 22.85 -37.65
N ILE A 7 12.17 21.57 -37.88
CA ILE A 7 12.33 20.45 -36.94
C ILE A 7 13.60 19.73 -37.40
N PRO A 8 14.59 19.44 -36.53
CA PRO A 8 15.70 18.57 -36.92
C PRO A 8 15.26 17.10 -36.90
N GLN A 9 15.27 16.48 -38.08
CA GLN A 9 15.37 15.03 -38.26
C GLN A 9 16.82 14.60 -38.04
N LEU A 10 17.04 13.50 -37.31
CA LEU A 10 18.30 12.75 -37.34
C LEU A 10 17.98 11.35 -37.88
N GLN A 11 18.62 11.06 -39.01
CA GLN A 11 18.46 9.87 -39.84
C GLN A 11 19.02 8.60 -39.20
N ASP A 12 18.34 7.50 -39.52
CA ASP A 12 18.85 6.15 -39.50
C ASP A 12 20.09 5.98 -40.39
N THR A 13 21.09 5.27 -39.89
CA THR A 13 22.02 4.49 -40.72
C THR A 13 22.13 3.09 -40.12
N VAL A 14 21.58 2.12 -40.85
CA VAL A 14 21.86 0.69 -40.72
C VAL A 14 22.82 0.33 -41.84
N ASP A 15 23.94 -0.31 -41.50
CA ASP A 15 24.54 -1.34 -42.33
C ASP A 15 25.38 -2.26 -41.42
N GLY A 16 25.05 -3.55 -41.44
CA GLY A 16 25.63 -4.56 -40.57
C GLY A 16 26.86 -5.25 -41.18
N ASN A 17 27.65 -5.89 -40.33
CA ASN A 17 28.00 -7.28 -40.60
C ASN A 17 28.41 -8.04 -39.33
N SER A 18 28.07 -9.32 -39.38
CA SER A 18 28.02 -10.31 -38.30
C SER A 18 29.39 -10.86 -37.91
N GLN A 19 29.63 -11.06 -36.60
CA GLN A 19 30.39 -12.20 -36.10
C GLN A 19 30.06 -12.44 -34.62
N GLY A 20 29.72 -13.70 -34.32
CA GLY A 20 29.14 -14.10 -33.05
C GLY A 20 30.09 -14.01 -31.86
N ASN A 21 29.49 -13.81 -30.69
CA ASN A 21 29.98 -14.42 -29.48
C ASN A 21 28.79 -14.71 -28.55
N SER A 22 28.67 -15.98 -28.21
CA SER A 22 27.77 -16.54 -27.22
C SER A 22 28.16 -16.05 -25.82
N HIS A 23 27.30 -15.29 -25.16
CA HIS A 23 27.32 -15.15 -23.70
C HIS A 23 25.90 -15.03 -23.14
N SER A 24 25.47 -16.11 -22.49
CA SER A 24 24.79 -16.13 -21.18
C SER A 24 24.02 -14.87 -20.79
N LEU A 25 22.76 -14.77 -21.20
CA LEU A 25 21.76 -13.88 -20.60
C LEU A 25 21.25 -14.53 -19.30
N GLY A 26 22.00 -14.30 -18.22
CA GLY A 26 21.60 -14.66 -16.86
C GLY A 26 21.08 -13.42 -16.12
N ASP A 27 19.88 -13.54 -15.56
CA ASP A 27 19.38 -12.99 -14.28
C ASP A 27 19.70 -11.54 -13.81
N HIS A 28 20.22 -10.65 -14.66
CA HIS A 28 20.72 -9.35 -14.20
C HIS A 28 19.73 -8.17 -14.20
N ASP A 29 18.57 -8.27 -14.86
CA ASP A 29 17.73 -7.07 -15.07
C ASP A 29 16.74 -6.76 -13.92
N SER A 30 16.20 -7.76 -13.22
CA SER A 30 15.22 -7.49 -12.14
C SER A 30 15.86 -7.01 -10.83
N ALA A 31 17.09 -7.46 -10.54
CA ALA A 31 17.84 -7.02 -9.36
C ALA A 31 18.32 -5.56 -9.52
N SER A 32 18.78 -5.20 -10.73
CA SER A 32 19.22 -3.83 -11.05
C SER A 32 18.09 -2.80 -10.90
N LEU A 33 16.89 -3.13 -11.39
CA LEU A 33 15.72 -2.25 -11.28
C LEU A 33 15.24 -2.08 -9.83
N LYS A 34 15.28 -3.15 -9.02
CA LYS A 34 14.99 -3.08 -7.57
C LYS A 34 15.97 -2.15 -6.85
N ASP A 35 17.25 -2.24 -7.17
CA ASP A 35 18.30 -1.42 -6.55
C ASP A 35 18.21 0.05 -6.97
N GLU A 36 17.82 0.35 -8.20
CA GLU A 36 17.62 1.72 -8.70
C GLU A 36 16.39 2.38 -8.09
N LEU A 37 15.27 1.65 -7.98
CA LEU A 37 14.07 2.15 -7.30
C LEU A 37 14.32 2.36 -5.79
N ASN A 38 14.99 1.42 -5.14
CA ASN A 38 15.35 1.54 -3.72
C ASN A 38 16.26 2.75 -3.46
N LYS A 39 17.23 3.02 -4.34
CA LYS A 39 18.08 4.21 -4.24
C LYS A 39 17.31 5.52 -4.40
N SER A 40 16.36 5.57 -5.33
CA SER A 40 15.50 6.76 -5.52
C SER A 40 14.61 7.02 -4.32
N LEU A 41 14.01 5.97 -3.75
CA LEU A 41 13.21 6.03 -2.51
C LEU A 41 14.05 6.47 -1.30
N ASP A 42 15.29 5.99 -1.19
CA ASP A 42 16.18 6.37 -0.09
C ASP A 42 16.58 7.84 -0.13
N VAL A 43 16.73 8.42 -1.32
CA VAL A 43 17.00 9.85 -1.49
C VAL A 43 15.81 10.69 -1.02
N ASP A 44 14.60 10.28 -1.37
CA ASP A 44 13.37 10.97 -0.94
C ASP A 44 13.11 10.79 0.56
N ARG A 45 13.36 9.60 1.12
CA ARG A 45 13.28 9.33 2.58
C ARG A 45 14.25 10.23 3.36
N LYS A 46 15.50 10.37 2.90
CA LYS A 46 16.50 11.22 3.54
C LYS A 46 16.13 12.71 3.51
N LYS A 47 15.57 13.20 2.40
CA LYS A 47 15.07 14.59 2.31
C LYS A 47 13.88 14.84 3.24
N ARG A 48 12.98 13.87 3.40
CA ARG A 48 11.82 13.97 4.31
C ARG A 48 12.22 13.88 5.78
N GLN A 49 13.22 13.05 6.12
CA GLN A 49 13.75 12.95 7.49
C GLN A 49 14.34 14.26 8.02
N GLN A 50 14.82 15.15 7.15
CA GLN A 50 15.33 16.47 7.55
C GLN A 50 14.23 17.49 7.92
N LEU A 51 12.96 17.23 7.57
CA LEU A 51 11.81 18.08 7.89
C LEU A 51 11.11 17.70 9.22
N ILE A 52 11.60 16.65 9.90
CA ILE A 52 11.01 16.11 11.13
C ILE A 52 11.32 17.04 12.31
N LEU A 53 10.49 18.07 12.50
CA LEU A 53 10.25 18.64 13.81
C LEU A 53 9.26 17.73 14.56
N LYS A 54 9.50 17.57 15.87
CA LYS A 54 8.84 16.65 16.82
C LYS A 54 7.30 16.82 16.94
N ASN A 55 6.56 16.53 15.88
CA ASN A 55 5.11 16.44 15.88
C ASN A 55 4.69 15.00 15.55
N PRO A 56 4.12 14.25 16.52
CA PRO A 56 3.71 12.87 16.30
C PRO A 56 2.65 12.73 15.18
N GLU A 57 1.79 13.74 15.00
CA GLU A 57 0.81 13.76 13.90
C GLU A 57 1.50 13.82 12.53
N PHE A 58 2.56 14.63 12.41
CA PHE A 58 3.36 14.74 11.19
C PHE A 58 4.08 13.42 10.89
N GLN A 59 4.63 12.76 11.93
CA GLN A 59 5.29 11.48 11.80
C GLN A 59 4.32 10.39 11.29
N ILE A 60 3.14 10.26 11.88
CA ILE A 60 2.16 9.25 11.46
C ILE A 60 1.66 9.54 10.03
N LYS A 61 1.41 10.81 9.68
CA LYS A 61 1.04 11.19 8.30
C LYS A 61 2.14 10.85 7.29
N GLN A 62 3.41 11.01 7.67
CA GLN A 62 4.54 10.65 6.83
C GLN A 62 4.64 9.13 6.63
N GLU A 63 4.48 8.35 7.70
CA GLU A 63 4.47 6.89 7.63
C GLU A 63 3.33 6.38 6.73
N ILE A 64 2.13 6.95 6.84
CA ILE A 64 1.00 6.64 5.92
C ILE A 64 1.37 6.93 4.46
N GLU A 65 2.03 8.04 4.18
CA GLU A 65 2.42 8.37 2.80
C GLU A 65 3.50 7.42 2.29
N ASP A 66 4.46 7.03 3.12
CA ASP A 66 5.50 6.07 2.74
C ASP A 66 4.90 4.68 2.44
N GLU A 67 3.94 4.22 3.24
CA GLU A 67 3.17 2.99 2.99
C GLU A 67 2.38 3.06 1.67
N LYS A 68 1.75 4.20 1.36
CA LYS A 68 1.07 4.41 0.06
C LYS A 68 2.03 4.35 -1.11
N GLN A 69 3.25 4.89 -0.96
CA GLN A 69 4.26 4.82 -2.01
C GLN A 69 4.76 3.38 -2.21
N ASN A 70 4.95 2.62 -1.13
CA ASN A 70 5.27 1.19 -1.23
C ASN A 70 4.19 0.43 -2.02
N ILE A 71 2.90 0.65 -1.74
CA ILE A 71 1.81 0.03 -2.50
C ILE A 71 1.87 0.40 -3.99
N LYS A 72 2.18 1.65 -4.34
CA LYS A 72 2.33 2.07 -5.74
C LYS A 72 3.46 1.33 -6.44
N VAL A 73 4.63 1.22 -5.79
CA VAL A 73 5.79 0.50 -6.32
C VAL A 73 5.46 -0.97 -6.54
N GLU A 74 4.92 -1.63 -5.53
CA GLU A 74 4.49 -3.02 -5.60
C GLU A 74 3.46 -3.24 -6.73
N THR A 75 2.52 -2.31 -6.91
CA THR A 75 1.54 -2.35 -8.02
C THR A 75 2.20 -2.24 -9.39
N LEU A 76 3.25 -1.42 -9.54
CA LEU A 76 3.99 -1.29 -10.80
C LEU A 76 4.76 -2.58 -11.12
N ILE A 77 5.50 -3.13 -10.15
CA ILE A 77 6.23 -4.40 -10.32
C ILE A 77 5.27 -5.52 -10.72
N ARG A 78 4.10 -5.60 -10.08
CA ARG A 78 3.07 -6.59 -10.43
C ARG A 78 2.59 -6.45 -11.87
N ARG A 79 2.41 -5.23 -12.38
CA ARG A 79 2.02 -4.98 -13.78
C ARG A 79 3.09 -5.45 -14.75
N GLU A 80 4.35 -5.16 -14.47
CA GLU A 80 5.48 -5.61 -15.30
C GLU A 80 5.55 -7.13 -15.34
N LEU A 81 5.42 -7.79 -14.18
CA LEU A 81 5.39 -9.25 -14.09
C LEU A 81 4.23 -9.83 -14.91
N ALA A 82 3.02 -9.29 -14.76
CA ALA A 82 1.85 -9.71 -15.52
C ALA A 82 2.05 -9.54 -17.03
N ASN A 83 2.55 -8.40 -17.48
CA ASN A 83 2.80 -8.15 -18.91
C ASN A 83 3.89 -9.09 -19.50
N SER A 84 4.82 -9.57 -18.67
CA SER A 84 5.91 -10.47 -19.08
C SER A 84 5.54 -11.97 -19.08
N ILE A 85 4.34 -12.32 -18.62
CA ILE A 85 3.96 -13.73 -18.40
C ILE A 85 3.34 -14.34 -19.66
N ASN A 86 3.85 -15.51 -20.08
CA ASN A 86 3.19 -16.29 -21.12
C ASN A 86 2.19 -17.26 -20.48
N ILE A 87 1.00 -16.75 -20.15
CA ILE A 87 0.01 -17.51 -19.37
C ILE A 87 -0.39 -18.85 -20.01
N LYS A 88 -0.26 -18.98 -21.34
CA LYS A 88 -0.54 -20.21 -22.08
C LYS A 88 0.35 -21.38 -21.65
N ASP A 89 1.54 -21.13 -21.13
CA ASP A 89 2.41 -22.21 -20.66
C ASP A 89 1.82 -22.94 -19.45
N LEU A 90 0.85 -22.35 -18.72
CA LEU A 90 0.07 -23.08 -17.70
C LEU A 90 -0.77 -24.22 -18.30
N LEU A 91 -1.20 -24.14 -19.56
CA LEU A 91 -1.97 -25.21 -20.20
C LEU A 91 -1.16 -26.50 -20.38
N LYS A 92 0.18 -26.41 -20.25
CA LYS A 92 1.09 -27.55 -20.32
C LYS A 92 1.17 -28.32 -19.00
N LEU A 93 0.59 -27.79 -17.92
CA LEU A 93 0.53 -28.48 -16.63
C LEU A 93 -0.38 -29.70 -16.74
N LYS A 94 0.11 -30.83 -16.22
CA LYS A 94 -0.64 -32.09 -16.18
C LYS A 94 -1.48 -32.16 -14.90
N ILE A 95 -2.55 -31.38 -14.86
CA ILE A 95 -3.47 -31.34 -13.72
C ILE A 95 -4.67 -32.25 -13.99
N SER A 96 -4.95 -33.14 -13.05
CA SER A 96 -6.11 -34.04 -13.10
C SER A 96 -7.23 -33.49 -12.23
N SER A 97 -8.43 -33.33 -12.79
CA SER A 97 -9.62 -32.94 -12.01
C SER A 97 -10.02 -33.97 -10.95
N LYS A 98 -9.48 -35.20 -11.02
CA LYS A 98 -9.70 -36.27 -10.04
C LYS A 98 -8.72 -36.20 -8.87
N ASP A 99 -7.60 -35.48 -9.02
CA ASP A 99 -6.57 -35.36 -7.99
C ASP A 99 -6.80 -34.13 -7.10
N LEU A 100 -7.90 -34.17 -6.34
CA LEU A 100 -8.28 -33.07 -5.44
C LEU A 100 -7.25 -32.77 -4.34
N LYS A 101 -6.25 -33.65 -4.14
CA LYS A 101 -5.19 -33.47 -3.15
C LYS A 101 -4.00 -32.67 -3.70
N ASN A 102 -3.91 -32.47 -5.01
CA ASN A 102 -2.85 -31.68 -5.59
C ASN A 102 -2.94 -30.22 -5.10
N PRO A 103 -1.87 -29.69 -4.47
CA PRO A 103 -1.89 -28.36 -3.87
C PRO A 103 -2.10 -27.24 -4.89
N ILE A 104 -1.85 -27.47 -6.18
CA ILE A 104 -2.03 -26.45 -7.23
C ILE A 104 -3.48 -25.98 -7.36
N HIS A 105 -4.46 -26.82 -7.00
CA HIS A 105 -5.86 -26.40 -6.95
C HIS A 105 -6.07 -25.23 -5.98
N SER A 106 -5.24 -25.12 -4.93
CA SER A 106 -5.28 -23.98 -4.01
C SER A 106 -4.88 -22.67 -4.68
N LEU A 107 -3.93 -22.71 -5.61
CA LEU A 107 -3.53 -21.54 -6.40
C LEU A 107 -4.69 -21.06 -7.27
N PHE A 108 -5.35 -21.95 -8.00
CA PHE A 108 -6.45 -21.57 -8.88
C PHE A 108 -7.69 -21.09 -8.12
N ARG A 109 -8.00 -21.72 -6.97
CA ARG A 109 -9.03 -21.23 -6.04
C ARG A 109 -8.71 -19.83 -5.53
N TRP A 110 -7.45 -19.57 -5.21
CA TRP A 110 -7.02 -18.24 -4.79
C TRP A 110 -7.14 -17.20 -5.91
N ILE A 111 -6.84 -17.57 -7.16
CA ILE A 111 -7.05 -16.70 -8.32
C ILE A 111 -8.53 -16.31 -8.44
N LEU A 112 -9.44 -17.28 -8.35
CA LEU A 112 -10.89 -17.01 -8.39
C LEU A 112 -11.32 -16.07 -7.26
N LEU A 113 -10.84 -16.34 -6.04
CA LEU A 113 -11.18 -15.55 -4.87
C LEU A 113 -10.69 -14.09 -5.00
N ILE A 114 -9.42 -13.89 -5.34
CA ILE A 114 -8.81 -12.56 -5.31
C ILE A 114 -9.19 -11.73 -6.54
N PHE A 115 -9.12 -12.32 -7.73
CA PHE A 115 -9.22 -11.60 -9.00
C PHE A 115 -10.61 -11.72 -9.65
N TYR A 116 -11.30 -12.84 -9.49
CA TYR A 116 -12.66 -12.98 -10.04
C TYR A 116 -13.73 -12.61 -9.01
N LYS A 117 -13.36 -12.50 -7.73
CA LYS A 117 -14.31 -12.30 -6.62
C LYS A 117 -15.42 -13.35 -6.61
N GLU A 118 -15.05 -14.57 -6.99
CA GLU A 118 -15.95 -15.71 -7.06
C GLU A 118 -15.75 -16.64 -5.86
N ASN A 119 -16.75 -17.50 -5.62
CA ASN A 119 -16.67 -18.50 -4.57
C ASN A 119 -15.67 -19.60 -4.97
N PRO A 120 -14.54 -19.78 -4.24
CA PRO A 120 -13.55 -20.82 -4.54
C PRO A 120 -14.07 -22.24 -4.40
N ASP A 121 -15.21 -22.46 -3.73
CA ASP A 121 -15.83 -23.78 -3.59
C ASP A 121 -16.47 -24.26 -4.91
N LEU A 122 -16.78 -23.34 -5.83
CA LEU A 122 -17.27 -23.65 -7.18
C LEU A 122 -16.13 -24.00 -8.14
N TYR A 123 -14.88 -23.96 -7.69
CA TYR A 123 -13.72 -24.25 -8.52
C TYR A 123 -13.76 -25.68 -9.08
N ASN A 124 -13.76 -25.76 -10.41
CA ASN A 124 -13.52 -26.95 -11.20
C ASN A 124 -12.37 -26.68 -12.17
N TRP A 125 -11.38 -27.58 -12.22
CA TRP A 125 -10.23 -27.41 -13.11
C TRP A 125 -10.63 -27.32 -14.59
N LEU A 126 -11.60 -28.11 -15.05
CA LEU A 126 -12.02 -28.10 -16.45
C LEU A 126 -12.61 -26.73 -16.83
N GLU A 127 -13.58 -26.26 -16.04
CA GLU A 127 -14.20 -24.95 -16.26
C GLU A 127 -13.20 -23.80 -16.13
N PHE A 128 -12.31 -23.85 -15.13
CA PHE A 128 -11.24 -22.87 -14.97
C PHE A 128 -10.34 -22.84 -16.21
N LYS A 129 -9.90 -24.01 -16.70
CA LYS A 129 -9.06 -24.12 -17.88
C LYS A 129 -9.74 -23.52 -19.10
N GLU A 130 -10.98 -23.90 -19.37
CA GLU A 130 -11.73 -23.43 -20.54
C GLU A 130 -12.04 -21.93 -20.47
N GLN A 131 -12.57 -21.46 -19.33
CA GLN A 131 -13.10 -20.09 -19.20
C GLN A 131 -12.04 -19.04 -18.89
N ILE A 132 -10.94 -19.42 -18.23
CA ILE A 132 -9.93 -18.48 -17.75
C ILE A 132 -8.61 -18.62 -18.51
N LEU A 133 -8.15 -19.83 -18.83
CA LEU A 133 -6.84 -20.03 -19.49
C LEU A 133 -6.94 -20.11 -21.01
N GLU A 134 -7.96 -20.78 -21.54
CA GLU A 134 -8.13 -20.98 -23.00
C GLU A 134 -8.91 -19.84 -23.66
N LYS A 135 -10.01 -19.39 -23.03
CA LYS A 135 -10.79 -18.26 -23.51
C LYS A 135 -9.92 -17.02 -23.66
N ASN A 136 -9.98 -16.39 -24.84
CA ASN A 136 -9.17 -15.24 -25.20
C ASN A 136 -7.69 -15.44 -24.84
N ASN A 137 -7.17 -16.66 -24.96
CA ASN A 137 -5.78 -16.98 -24.68
C ASN A 137 -5.31 -16.61 -23.26
N GLY A 138 -6.22 -16.52 -22.28
CA GLY A 138 -5.92 -16.13 -20.90
C GLY A 138 -5.60 -14.66 -20.70
N GLU A 139 -5.89 -13.80 -21.68
CA GLU A 139 -5.63 -12.36 -21.61
C GLU A 139 -6.41 -11.67 -20.48
N ASP A 140 -7.64 -12.13 -20.19
CA ASP A 140 -8.41 -11.63 -19.04
C ASP A 140 -7.66 -11.86 -17.72
N LEU A 141 -7.07 -13.04 -17.53
CA LEU A 141 -6.29 -13.34 -16.33
C LEU A 141 -5.05 -12.45 -16.22
N VAL A 142 -4.33 -12.24 -17.33
CA VAL A 142 -3.16 -11.34 -17.37
C VAL A 142 -3.57 -9.91 -17.01
N ASN A 143 -4.67 -9.42 -17.59
CA ASN A 143 -5.19 -8.08 -17.29
C ASN A 143 -5.58 -7.95 -15.82
N ARG A 144 -6.23 -8.96 -15.23
CA ARG A 144 -6.57 -8.94 -13.80
C ARG A 144 -5.34 -8.96 -12.91
N PHE A 145 -4.36 -9.81 -13.21
CA PHE A 145 -3.10 -9.86 -12.49
C PHE A 145 -2.39 -8.50 -12.46
N GLY A 146 -2.32 -7.80 -13.59
CA GLY A 146 -1.65 -6.51 -13.67
C GLY A 146 -2.48 -5.37 -13.08
N TYR A 147 -3.74 -5.24 -13.48
CA TYR A 147 -4.48 -3.98 -13.38
C TYR A 147 -5.61 -3.98 -12.35
N GLN A 148 -6.05 -5.14 -11.87
CA GLN A 148 -7.11 -5.19 -10.87
C GLN A 148 -6.64 -4.64 -9.53
N ASN A 149 -7.46 -3.79 -8.90
CA ASN A 149 -7.16 -3.26 -7.59
C ASN A 149 -7.22 -4.36 -6.52
N VAL A 150 -6.13 -4.52 -5.77
CA VAL A 150 -6.00 -5.47 -4.65
C VAL A 150 -5.76 -4.80 -3.30
N MET A 151 -5.91 -3.46 -3.22
CA MET A 151 -5.78 -2.75 -1.94
C MET A 151 -6.88 -3.14 -0.95
N TYR A 152 -8.05 -3.52 -1.44
CA TYR A 152 -9.21 -3.88 -0.62
C TYR A 152 -9.31 -5.38 -0.35
N ILE A 153 -8.19 -6.00 -0.02
CA ILE A 153 -8.16 -7.40 0.42
C ILE A 153 -8.62 -7.47 1.88
N THR A 154 -9.62 -8.30 2.12
CA THR A 154 -10.12 -8.60 3.47
C THR A 154 -9.09 -9.38 4.28
N ARG A 155 -9.22 -9.35 5.60
CA ARG A 155 -8.35 -10.14 6.49
C ARG A 155 -8.33 -11.63 6.12
N LEU A 156 -9.49 -12.21 5.83
CA LEU A 156 -9.61 -13.62 5.45
C LEU A 156 -8.89 -13.92 4.12
N GLU A 157 -9.04 -13.05 3.12
CA GLU A 157 -8.32 -13.16 1.86
C GLU A 157 -6.79 -13.02 2.06
N GLY A 158 -6.35 -12.13 2.95
CA GLY A 158 -4.95 -11.99 3.35
C GLY A 158 -4.39 -13.25 4.01
N GLU A 159 -5.14 -13.87 4.93
CA GLU A 159 -4.77 -15.15 5.57
C GLU A 159 -4.69 -16.30 4.54
N LYS A 160 -5.64 -16.37 3.59
CA LYS A 160 -5.60 -17.35 2.49
C LYS A 160 -4.41 -17.12 1.55
N THR A 161 -4.05 -15.86 1.30
CA THR A 161 -2.87 -15.50 0.49
C THR A 161 -1.58 -15.94 1.19
N LYS A 162 -1.46 -15.69 2.49
CA LYS A 162 -0.33 -16.17 3.31
C LYS A 162 -0.22 -17.69 3.31
N PHE A 163 -1.34 -18.38 3.46
CA PHE A 163 -1.39 -19.84 3.40
C PHE A 163 -0.92 -20.36 2.03
N LEU A 164 -1.35 -19.73 0.93
CA LEU A 164 -0.90 -20.10 -0.41
C LEU A 164 0.62 -19.93 -0.58
N LEU A 165 1.20 -18.85 -0.04
CA LEU A 165 2.66 -18.66 -0.07
C LEU A 165 3.41 -19.79 0.64
N ASN A 166 2.87 -20.34 1.73
CA ASN A 166 3.44 -21.51 2.41
C ASN A 166 3.40 -22.78 1.55
N LEU A 167 2.49 -22.85 0.57
CA LEU A 167 2.40 -23.96 -0.38
C LEU A 167 3.29 -23.79 -1.62
N LYS A 168 3.97 -22.64 -1.80
CA LYS A 168 4.80 -22.32 -2.98
C LYS A 168 5.75 -23.47 -3.33
N GLN A 169 6.57 -23.89 -2.37
CA GLN A 169 7.55 -24.95 -2.57
C GLN A 169 6.90 -26.25 -3.04
N LYS A 170 5.86 -26.70 -2.32
CA LYS A 170 5.14 -27.94 -2.64
C LYS A 170 4.49 -27.90 -4.02
N ILE A 171 3.89 -26.76 -4.40
CA ILE A 171 3.26 -26.59 -5.72
C ILE A 171 4.31 -26.65 -6.82
N LEU A 172 5.45 -25.95 -6.65
CA LEU A 172 6.53 -25.95 -7.63
C LEU A 172 7.21 -27.33 -7.78
N GLU A 173 7.31 -28.11 -6.71
CA GLU A 173 7.86 -29.47 -6.76
C GLU A 173 6.91 -30.45 -7.46
N GLU A 174 5.62 -30.43 -7.13
CA GLU A 174 4.64 -31.38 -7.66
C GLU A 174 4.13 -31.02 -9.07
N ASN A 175 4.24 -29.74 -9.46
CA ASN A 175 3.67 -29.23 -10.72
C ASN A 175 4.69 -28.46 -11.57
N GLY A 176 5.98 -28.47 -11.22
CA GLY A 176 7.03 -27.73 -11.91
C GLY A 176 7.46 -28.31 -13.26
N GLN A 177 6.67 -29.21 -13.87
CA GLN A 177 6.98 -29.78 -15.17
C GLN A 177 5.83 -29.56 -16.16
N PRO A 178 6.13 -29.13 -17.40
CA PRO A 178 7.47 -28.81 -17.93
C PRO A 178 8.06 -27.49 -17.38
N GLU A 179 9.37 -27.28 -17.49
CA GLU A 179 10.09 -26.11 -16.93
C GLU A 179 9.46 -24.76 -17.35
N VAL A 180 8.93 -24.66 -18.57
CA VAL A 180 8.22 -23.46 -19.03
C VAL A 180 6.99 -23.13 -18.19
N ALA A 181 6.24 -24.15 -17.73
CA ALA A 181 5.10 -23.96 -16.87
C ALA A 181 5.52 -23.57 -15.44
N LYS A 182 6.64 -24.14 -14.97
CA LYS A 182 7.25 -23.77 -13.68
C LYS A 182 7.69 -22.31 -13.65
N ASN A 183 8.30 -21.81 -14.71
CA ASN A 183 8.68 -20.39 -14.82
C ASN A 183 7.46 -19.48 -14.71
N VAL A 184 6.34 -19.87 -15.30
CA VAL A 184 5.07 -19.14 -15.15
C VAL A 184 4.53 -19.25 -13.73
N LEU A 185 4.55 -20.42 -13.10
CA LEU A 185 4.16 -20.59 -11.70
C LEU A 185 5.00 -19.71 -10.76
N ILE A 186 6.31 -19.62 -10.97
CA ILE A 186 7.21 -18.75 -10.20
C ILE A 186 6.75 -17.29 -10.31
N LYS A 187 6.55 -16.79 -11.53
CA LYS A 187 6.04 -15.42 -11.75
C LYS A 187 4.68 -15.18 -11.09
N ILE A 188 3.78 -16.17 -11.11
CA ILE A 188 2.49 -16.07 -10.41
C ILE A 188 2.70 -15.97 -8.90
N PHE A 189 3.59 -16.78 -8.32
CA PHE A 189 3.89 -16.69 -6.90
C PHE A 189 4.58 -15.38 -6.51
N ASP A 190 5.39 -14.80 -7.39
CA ASP A 190 5.95 -13.47 -7.16
C ASP A 190 4.82 -12.42 -7.11
N MET A 191 3.80 -12.54 -7.98
CA MET A 191 2.59 -11.71 -7.90
C MET A 191 1.76 -11.99 -6.62
N VAL A 192 1.65 -13.24 -6.17
CA VAL A 192 0.98 -13.59 -4.89
C VAL A 192 1.70 -12.91 -3.72
N GLU A 193 3.03 -12.90 -3.72
CA GLU A 193 3.84 -12.26 -2.69
C GLU A 193 3.61 -10.74 -2.69
N ILE A 194 3.60 -10.12 -3.86
CA ILE A 194 3.30 -8.69 -4.03
C ILE A 194 1.89 -8.36 -3.51
N VAL A 195 0.88 -9.18 -3.85
CA VAL A 195 -0.49 -9.02 -3.34
C VAL A 195 -0.52 -9.09 -1.80
N TYR A 196 0.25 -9.99 -1.20
CA TYR A 196 0.36 -10.09 0.25
C TYR A 196 1.07 -8.87 0.88
N LYS A 197 2.12 -8.35 0.26
CA LYS A 197 2.79 -7.11 0.70
C LYS A 197 1.85 -5.92 0.67
N ILE A 198 1.10 -5.75 -0.43
CA ILE A 198 0.08 -4.69 -0.54
C ILE A 198 -0.96 -4.80 0.60
N TYR A 199 -1.39 -6.02 0.93
CA TYR A 199 -2.29 -6.25 2.06
C TYR A 199 -1.66 -5.83 3.41
N GLU A 200 -0.41 -6.18 3.68
CA GLU A 200 0.28 -5.79 4.92
C GLU A 200 0.48 -4.27 5.01
N HIS A 201 0.84 -3.61 3.91
CA HIS A 201 0.94 -2.15 3.82
C HIS A 201 -0.42 -1.47 4.08
N ALA A 202 -1.49 -1.96 3.44
CA ALA A 202 -2.84 -1.42 3.64
C ALA A 202 -3.32 -1.61 5.09
N LYS A 203 -2.99 -2.74 5.72
CA LYS A 203 -3.24 -3.00 7.13
C LYS A 203 -2.46 -2.05 8.04
N GLY A 204 -1.19 -1.77 7.71
CA GLY A 204 -0.36 -0.78 8.40
C GLY A 204 -0.97 0.63 8.34
N ILE A 205 -1.42 1.06 7.15
CA ILE A 205 -2.12 2.34 6.97
C ILE A 205 -3.36 2.41 7.86
N ASN A 206 -4.20 1.36 7.90
CA ASN A 206 -5.39 1.38 8.74
C ASN A 206 -5.05 1.54 10.22
N HIS A 207 -4.00 0.87 10.70
CA HIS A 207 -3.52 1.03 12.08
C HIS A 207 -3.06 2.47 12.38
N LEU A 208 -2.27 3.05 11.49
CA LEU A 208 -1.79 4.43 11.62
C LEU A 208 -2.93 5.46 11.56
N VAL A 209 -3.95 5.21 10.75
CA VAL A 209 -5.18 6.03 10.70
C VAL A 209 -5.93 5.95 12.02
N ASP A 210 -6.09 4.75 12.61
CA ASP A 210 -6.72 4.59 13.93
C ASP A 210 -5.94 5.34 15.02
N GLU A 211 -4.61 5.37 14.95
CA GLU A 211 -3.78 6.15 15.87
C GLU A 211 -3.96 7.66 15.69
N LEU A 212 -4.04 8.15 14.46
CA LEU A 212 -4.34 9.55 14.18
C LEU A 212 -5.69 9.97 14.74
N ILE A 213 -6.73 9.15 14.55
CA ILE A 213 -8.07 9.42 15.08
C ILE A 213 -8.03 9.53 16.61
N LYS A 214 -7.34 8.60 17.29
CA LYS A 214 -7.18 8.65 18.76
C LYS A 214 -6.44 9.91 19.21
N GLN A 215 -5.40 10.33 18.49
CA GLN A 215 -4.68 11.57 18.80
C GLN A 215 -5.57 12.80 18.62
N GLU A 216 -6.36 12.85 17.54
CA GLU A 216 -7.31 13.93 17.29
C GLU A 216 -8.39 14.02 18.38
N ASP A 217 -8.94 12.88 18.80
CA ASP A 217 -9.91 12.79 19.90
C ASP A 217 -9.31 13.32 21.22
N ASN A 218 -8.09 12.92 21.56
CA ASN A 218 -7.40 13.40 22.75
C ASN A 218 -7.15 14.92 22.71
N ILE A 219 -6.72 15.45 21.56
CA ILE A 219 -6.53 16.89 21.37
C ILE A 219 -7.85 17.64 21.55
N ASN A 220 -8.94 17.10 21.01
CA ASN A 220 -10.26 17.72 21.14
C ASN A 220 -10.76 17.69 22.59
N GLN A 221 -10.51 16.62 23.34
CA GLN A 221 -10.78 16.57 24.78
C GLN A 221 -9.99 17.63 25.55
N TYR A 222 -8.68 17.76 25.31
CA TYR A 222 -7.86 18.79 25.96
C TYR A 222 -8.32 20.21 25.62
N LYS A 223 -8.76 20.48 24.37
CA LYS A 223 -9.33 21.78 24.01
C LYS A 223 -10.58 22.11 24.84
N VAL A 224 -11.46 21.13 25.04
CA VAL A 224 -12.68 21.30 25.87
C VAL A 224 -12.31 21.56 27.33
N GLU A 225 -11.33 20.84 27.88
CA GLU A 225 -10.85 21.06 29.26
C GLU A 225 -10.23 22.45 29.44
N ILE A 226 -9.37 22.88 28.51
CA ILE A 226 -8.79 24.23 28.51
C ILE A 226 -9.88 25.30 28.46
N GLN A 227 -10.93 25.11 27.67
CA GLN A 227 -12.08 26.04 27.65
C GLN A 227 -12.78 26.11 29.01
N LYS A 228 -13.01 24.98 29.68
CA LYS A 228 -13.60 24.95 31.03
C LYS A 228 -12.72 25.66 32.05
N ILE A 229 -11.40 25.41 32.03
CA ILE A 229 -10.43 26.06 32.93
C ILE A 229 -10.41 27.57 32.67
N ASN A 230 -10.38 27.99 31.40
CA ASN A 230 -10.39 29.41 31.04
C ASN A 230 -11.67 30.11 31.51
N HIS A 231 -12.82 29.45 31.40
CA HIS A 231 -14.09 29.97 31.93
C HIS A 231 -14.02 30.14 33.46
N HIS A 232 -13.54 29.12 34.18
CA HIS A 232 -13.39 29.19 35.63
C HIS A 232 -12.41 30.28 36.09
N ILE A 233 -11.31 30.48 35.36
CA ILE A 233 -10.37 31.60 35.59
C ILE A 233 -11.07 32.95 35.42
N GLN A 234 -11.94 33.10 34.41
CA GLN A 234 -12.69 34.33 34.20
C GLN A 234 -13.69 34.60 35.33
N GLU A 235 -14.46 33.60 35.75
CA GLU A 235 -15.39 33.71 36.89
C GLU A 235 -14.67 34.09 38.19
N THR A 236 -13.53 33.46 38.45
CA THR A 236 -12.70 33.75 39.63
C THR A 236 -12.15 35.18 39.58
N LYS A 237 -11.67 35.65 38.41
CA LYS A 237 -11.22 37.04 38.22
C LYS A 237 -12.33 38.05 38.47
N ILE A 238 -13.56 37.77 38.01
CA ILE A 238 -14.73 38.63 38.26
C ILE A 238 -15.03 38.67 39.77
N SER A 239 -15.00 37.50 40.43
CA SER A 239 -15.27 37.39 41.86
C SER A 239 -14.23 38.14 42.70
N LEU A 240 -12.93 38.02 42.36
CA LEU A 240 -11.84 38.75 43.03
C LEU A 240 -12.02 40.27 42.90
N LYS A 241 -12.31 40.78 41.70
CA LYS A 241 -12.60 42.21 41.50
C LYS A 241 -13.78 42.69 42.35
N SER A 242 -14.81 41.86 42.50
CA SER A 242 -15.97 42.21 43.34
C SER A 242 -15.62 42.27 44.83
N LEU A 243 -14.67 41.44 45.29
CA LEU A 243 -14.17 41.44 46.66
C LEU A 243 -13.24 42.63 46.93
N GLU A 244 -12.35 42.96 45.99
CA GLU A 244 -11.51 44.16 46.07
C GLU A 244 -12.36 45.44 46.15
N ASN A 245 -13.39 45.56 45.32
CA ASN A 245 -14.31 46.70 45.36
C ASN A 245 -15.09 46.79 46.68
N LYS A 246 -15.47 45.66 47.27
CA LYS A 246 -16.11 45.64 48.60
C LYS A 246 -15.14 46.08 49.70
N SER A 247 -13.92 45.54 49.69
CA SER A 247 -12.88 45.91 50.66
C SER A 247 -12.54 47.40 50.61
N GLN A 248 -12.43 47.99 49.40
CA GLN A 248 -12.20 49.43 49.24
C GLN A 248 -13.38 50.28 49.71
N ASN A 249 -14.61 49.82 49.52
CA ASN A 249 -15.79 50.51 50.05
C ASN A 249 -15.85 50.44 51.58
N ASP A 250 -15.50 49.29 52.17
CA ASP A 250 -15.49 49.10 53.62
C ASP A 250 -14.38 49.94 54.30
N GLU A 251 -13.19 50.06 53.68
CA GLU A 251 -12.13 50.97 54.15
C GLU A 251 -12.53 52.45 54.07
N ASN A 252 -13.18 52.88 52.97
CA ASN A 252 -13.68 54.24 52.83
C ASN A 252 -14.81 54.59 53.81
N LEU A 253 -15.67 53.61 54.15
CA LEU A 253 -16.71 53.79 55.18
C LEU A 253 -16.10 53.92 56.58
N SER A 254 -15.07 53.11 56.90
CA SER A 254 -14.40 53.17 58.20
C SER A 254 -13.59 54.46 58.41
N GLN A 255 -12.98 55.02 57.35
CA GLN A 255 -12.29 56.33 57.42
C GLN A 255 -13.28 57.50 57.56
N ASN A 256 -14.45 57.43 56.91
CA ASN A 256 -15.49 58.45 57.08
C ASN A 256 -16.12 58.41 58.49
N ASP A 257 -16.25 57.23 59.09
CA ASP A 257 -16.76 57.08 60.47
C ASP A 257 -15.78 57.56 61.55
N GLU A 258 -14.46 57.57 61.27
CA GLU A 258 -13.45 58.19 62.15
C GLU A 258 -13.45 59.72 62.08
N ILE A 259 -13.73 60.31 60.91
CA ILE A 259 -13.75 61.78 60.72
C ILE A 259 -15.00 62.45 61.34
N VAL A 260 -16.08 61.70 61.58
CA VAL A 260 -17.32 62.23 62.19
C VAL A 260 -17.26 62.25 63.73
N LYS A 261 -16.15 61.83 64.35
CA LYS A 261 -15.99 61.75 65.82
C LYS A 261 -15.03 62.76 66.46
N GLU A 262 -14.57 63.79 65.75
CA GLU A 262 -13.99 65.01 66.33
C GLU A 262 -15.00 66.16 66.36
#